data_AF-A0A7C2QRC2-F1
#
_entry.id   AF-A0A7C2QRC2-F1
#
_cell.length_a   1.000
_cell.length_b   1.000
_cell.length_c   1.000
_cell.angle_alpha   90.00
_cell.angle_beta   90.00
_cell.angle_gamma   90.00
#
_symmetry.space_group_name_H-M   'P 1'
#
loop_
_entity.id
_entity.type
_entity.pdbx_description
1 polymer ?
#
loop_
_entity_poly.entity_id
_entity_poly.type
_entity_poly.pdbx_seq_one_letter_code
_entity_poly.pdbx_strand_id
1 'polypeptide(L)' 'MKRGTITISLELKKKLDALRGGKTWEEFLTELLNTALEAKLGELEAFLRSTADKRDIPFEKLGLRLRGSGDAGPR' A
#
# COMPACT_ATOMS: atom_id res chain seq x y z
N MET A 1 -2.19 19.30 -10.76
CA MET A 1 -1.98 17.83 -10.67
C MET A 1 -1.55 17.31 -12.02
N LYS A 2 -0.49 16.48 -12.08
CA LYS A 2 -0.08 15.83 -13.34
C LYS A 2 -1.02 14.65 -13.60
N ARG A 3 -1.62 14.60 -14.79
CA ARG A 3 -2.49 13.49 -15.23
C ARG A 3 -1.67 12.52 -16.08
N GLY A 4 -1.95 11.23 -15.92
CA GLY A 4 -1.35 10.17 -16.72
C GLY A 4 -2.41 9.20 -17.21
N THR A 5 -2.16 8.54 -18.33
CA THR A 5 -3.03 7.51 -18.88
C THR A 5 -2.38 6.15 -18.66
N ILE A 6 -3.15 5.20 -18.16
CA ILE A 6 -2.75 3.79 -18.02
C ILE A 6 -3.55 2.95 -19.01
N THR A 7 -2.84 2.15 -19.79
CA THR A 7 -3.45 1.22 -20.74
C THR A 7 -3.64 -0.13 -20.06
N ILE A 8 -4.86 -0.64 -20.10
CA ILE A 8 -5.22 -1.95 -19.53
C ILE A 8 -5.99 -2.77 -20.56
N SER A 9 -6.01 -4.09 -20.36
CA SER A 9 -6.83 -4.96 -21.20
C SER A 9 -8.32 -4.67 -21.00
N LEU A 10 -9.11 -4.90 -22.05
CA LEU A 10 -10.56 -4.68 -22.02
C LEU A 10 -11.24 -5.54 -20.94
N GLU A 11 -10.75 -6.77 -20.76
CA GLU A 11 -11.22 -7.71 -19.76
C GLU A 11 -10.95 -7.23 -18.34
N LEU A 12 -9.75 -6.69 -18.08
CA LEU A 12 -9.42 -6.11 -16.78
C LEU A 12 -10.29 -4.88 -16.51
N LYS A 13 -10.49 -4.02 -17.51
CA LYS A 13 -11.38 -2.86 -17.38
C LYS A 13 -12.79 -3.27 -16.95
N LYS A 14 -13.39 -4.28 -17.57
CA LYS A 14 -14.73 -4.77 -17.21
C LYS A 14 -14.82 -5.24 -15.75
N LYS A 15 -13.82 -6.01 -15.30
CA LYS A 15 -13.75 -6.48 -13.91
C LYS A 15 -13.64 -5.31 -12.92
N LEU A 16 -12.80 -4.32 -13.25
CA LEU A 16 -12.66 -3.12 -12.43
C LEU A 16 -13.94 -2.27 -12.44
N ASP A 17 -14.61 -2.12 -13.58
CA ASP A 17 -15.89 -1.40 -13.66
C ASP A 17 -16.99 -2.07 -12.83
N ALA A 18 -17.04 -3.41 -12.79
CA ALA A 18 -17.97 -4.14 -11.94
C ALA A 18 -17.73 -3.90 -10.44
N LEU A 19 -16.46 -3.71 -10.05
CA LEU A 19 -16.07 -3.44 -8.66
C LEU A 19 -16.17 -1.95 -8.30
N ARG A 20 -16.04 -1.05 -9.27
CA ARG A 20 -16.09 0.41 -9.09
C ARG A 20 -17.44 0.89 -8.61
N GLY A 21 -18.52 0.25 -9.06
CA GLY A 21 -19.89 0.67 -8.74
C GLY A 21 -20.14 2.12 -9.16
N GLY A 22 -20.64 2.95 -8.23
CA GLY A 22 -20.95 4.37 -8.46
C GLY A 22 -19.78 5.35 -8.29
N LYS A 23 -18.58 4.87 -7.92
CA LYS A 23 -17.42 5.74 -7.62
C LYS A 23 -16.76 6.26 -8.90
N THR A 24 -16.03 7.36 -8.80
CA THR A 24 -15.14 7.80 -9.88
C THR A 24 -13.94 6.85 -10.03
N TRP A 25 -13.30 6.85 -11.19
CA TRP A 25 -12.09 6.05 -11.40
C TRP A 25 -10.95 6.44 -10.45
N GLU A 26 -10.81 7.72 -10.12
CA GLU A 26 -9.76 8.20 -9.22
C GLU A 26 -9.98 7.72 -7.78
N GLU A 27 -11.20 7.83 -7.26
CA GLU A 27 -11.55 7.33 -5.92
C GLU A 27 -11.34 5.82 -5.83
N PHE A 28 -11.84 5.08 -6.82
CA PHE A 28 -11.75 3.62 -6.85
C PHE A 28 -10.29 3.14 -6.94
N LEU A 29 -9.48 3.74 -7.82
CA LEU A 29 -8.07 3.37 -7.95
C LEU A 29 -7.26 3.74 -6.70
N THR A 30 -7.62 4.83 -6.03
CA THR A 30 -6.99 5.25 -4.76
C THR A 30 -7.29 4.26 -3.65
N GLU A 31 -8.55 3.84 -3.51
CA GLU A 31 -8.97 2.84 -2.52
C GLU A 31 -8.34 1.47 -2.78
N LEU A 32 -8.30 1.06 -4.05
CA LEU A 32 -7.66 -0.18 -4.46
C LEU A 32 -6.15 -0.17 -4.16
N LEU A 33 -5.48 0.97 -4.39
CA LEU A 33 -4.08 1.14 -4.03
C LEU A 33 -3.86 1.04 -2.52
N ASN A 34 -4.67 1.74 -1.72
CA ASN A 34 -4.55 1.71 -0.26
C ASN A 34 -4.75 0.30 0.29
N THR A 35 -5.75 -0.43 -0.21
CA THR A 35 -6.00 -1.82 0.17
C THR A 35 -4.83 -2.73 -0.20
N ALA A 36 -4.24 -2.55 -1.38
CA ALA A 36 -3.07 -3.33 -1.80
C ALA A 36 -1.84 -3.02 -0.95
N LEU A 37 -1.64 -1.76 -0.55
CA LEU A 37 -0.57 -1.36 0.35
C LEU A 37 -0.75 -1.96 1.74
N GLU A 38 -1.95 -1.91 2.30
CA GLU A 38 -2.26 -2.51 3.60
C GLU A 38 -2.05 -4.03 3.58
N ALA A 39 -2.49 -4.72 2.52
CA ALA A 39 -2.25 -6.14 2.36
C ALA A 39 -0.75 -6.47 2.31
N LYS A 40 0.03 -5.69 1.55
CA LYS A 40 1.49 -5.85 1.46
C LYS A 40 2.20 -5.56 2.79
N LEU A 41 1.72 -4.56 3.53
CA LEU A 41 2.21 -4.24 4.87
C LEU A 41 1.92 -5.39 5.84
N GLY A 42 0.71 -5.96 5.79
CA GLY A 42 0.34 -7.13 6.60
C GLY A 42 1.17 -8.37 6.27
N GLU A 43 1.40 -8.66 4.98
CA GLU A 43 2.31 -9.74 4.54
C GLU A 43 3.73 -9.53 5.07
N LEU A 44 4.24 -8.29 4.98
CA LEU A 44 5.58 -7.95 5.46
C LEU A 44 5.67 -8.04 6.99
N GLU A 45 4.66 -7.58 7.72
CA GLU A 45 4.61 -7.69 9.17
C GLU A 45 4.55 -9.16 9.62
N ALA A 46 3.72 -9.98 8.96
CA ALA A 46 3.63 -11.41 9.22
C ALA A 46 4.97 -12.11 8.95
N PHE A 47 5.63 -11.77 7.85
CA PHE A 47 6.97 -12.26 7.52
C PHE A 47 7.99 -11.87 8.60
N LEU A 48 8.01 -10.59 9.01
CA LEU A 48 8.90 -10.12 10.07
C LEU A 48 8.61 -10.85 11.39
N ARG A 49 7.35 -11.00 11.81
CA ARG A 49 6.98 -11.76 13.01
C ARG A 49 7.44 -13.22 12.92
N SER A 50 7.21 -13.91 11.79
CA SER A 50 7.62 -15.31 11.59
C SER A 50 9.13 -15.54 11.56
N THR A 51 9.90 -14.49 11.30
CA THR A 51 11.37 -14.52 11.29
C THR A 51 11.96 -13.92 12.56
N ALA A 52 11.14 -13.55 13.56
CA ALA A 52 11.58 -12.98 14.83
C ALA A 52 12.51 -13.91 15.62
N ASP A 53 12.19 -15.21 15.64
CA ASP A 53 12.94 -16.21 16.40
C ASP A 53 14.31 -16.55 15.80
N LYS A 54 14.59 -16.06 14.59
CA LYS A 54 15.86 -16.24 13.85
C LYS A 54 16.73 -14.98 13.84
N ARG A 55 16.35 -13.92 14.56
CA ARG A 55 17.06 -12.64 14.55
C ARG A 55 17.98 -12.51 15.76
N ASP A 56 19.24 -12.15 15.49
CA ASP A 56 20.22 -11.75 16.50
C ASP A 56 19.89 -10.40 17.17
N ILE A 57 18.88 -9.68 16.66
CA ILE A 57 18.47 -8.35 17.11
C ILE A 57 16.95 -8.32 17.36
N PRO A 58 16.50 -7.94 18.58
CA PRO A 58 15.08 -7.85 18.91
C PRO A 58 14.31 -6.90 17.98
N PHE A 59 13.05 -7.24 17.68
CA PHE A 59 12.17 -6.43 16.81
C PHE A 59 12.01 -4.98 17.28
N GLU A 60 12.04 -4.74 18.59
CA GLU A 60 11.98 -3.40 19.21
C GLU A 60 13.16 -2.48 18.80
N LYS A 61 14.30 -3.05 18.40
CA LYS A 61 15.48 -2.30 17.93
C LYS A 61 15.51 -2.09 16.42
N LEU A 62 14.67 -2.79 15.65
CA LEU A 62 14.45 -2.45 14.25
C LEU A 62 13.60 -1.18 14.23
N GLY A 63 14.26 -0.03 14.18
CA GLY A 63 13.66 1.28 13.94
C GLY A 63 13.06 1.39 12.54
N LEU A 64 12.18 0.48 12.17
CA LEU A 64 11.29 0.61 11.02
C LEU A 64 10.28 1.70 11.39
N ARG A 65 10.66 2.95 11.15
CA ARG A 65 9.76 4.10 11.15
C ARG A 65 8.79 3.94 9.98
N LEU A 66 7.79 3.09 10.15
CA LEU A 66 6.58 3.06 9.35
C LEU A 66 5.69 4.24 9.77
N ARG A 67 6.07 5.47 9.44
CA ARG A 67 5.10 6.56 9.31
C ARG A 67 5.66 7.72 8.50
N GLY A 68 4.99 7.99 7.38
CA GLY A 68 4.80 9.37 6.95
C GLY A 68 4.13 10.13 8.09
N SER A 69 4.89 11.00 8.73
CA SER A 69 4.36 12.15 9.44
C SER A 69 5.28 13.26 9.02
N GLY A 70 4.75 14.14 8.16
CA GLY A 70 5.42 15.38 7.85
C GLY A 70 5.71 16.09 9.16
N ASP A 71 6.99 16.23 9.46
CA ASP A 71 7.44 17.31 10.30
C ASP A 71 8.60 17.95 9.54
N ALA A 72 8.37 19.20 9.19
CA ALA A 72 9.33 20.04 8.52
C ALA A 72 10.57 20.09 9.41
N GLY A 73 11.74 19.88 8.80
CA GLY A 73 12.99 20.08 9.49
C GLY A 73 13.06 21.50 10.07
N PRO A 74 13.67 21.67 11.24
CA PRO A 74 14.27 22.94 11.58
C PRO A 74 15.79 22.84 11.43
N ARG A 75 16.28 23.72 10.55
CA ARG A 75 17.61 24.34 10.50
C ARG A 75 18.72 23.60 9.77
#